data_AF-W9XCX5-F1
#
_entry.id   AF-W9XCX5-F1
#
_cell.length_a   1.000
_cell.length_b   1.000
_cell.length_c   1.000
_cell.angle_alpha   90.00
_cell.angle_beta   90.00
_cell.angle_gamma   90.00
#
_symmetry.space_group_name_H-M   'P 1'
#
loop_
_entity.id
_entity.type
_entity.pdbx_description
1 polymer ?
#
loop_
_entity_poly.entity_id
_entity_poly.type
_entity_poly.pdbx_seq_one_letter_code
_entity_poly.pdbx_strand_id
1 'polypeptide(L)'
;MYYPALLCFWLAFLGFASATPVVRKSLNPRKIKVRSPVSDSDFSSSGDWPTNVVMVGGSQTYGLWVPADGTTYDLENIECLGIPAYAIGDCSDITIDQIGVVAGYGPCNFTGSASYTQVIEGAAGDGYQTVGPPQNILTAACGL
;
A
#
# COMPACT_ATOMS: atom_id res chain seq x y z
N MET A 1 -33.69 -21.89 46.33
CA MET A 1 -32.49 -21.55 45.52
C MET A 1 -32.91 -21.51 44.05
N TYR A 2 -33.42 -20.36 43.57
CA TYR A 2 -33.98 -20.21 42.22
C TYR A 2 -33.37 -19.02 41.44
N TYR A 3 -32.19 -18.58 41.83
CA TYR A 3 -31.54 -17.40 41.25
C TYR A 3 -30.70 -17.61 39.98
N PRO A 4 -30.15 -18.81 39.63
CA PRO A 4 -29.33 -18.91 38.43
C PRO A 4 -30.14 -19.02 37.13
N ALA A 5 -31.44 -19.36 37.18
CA ALA A 5 -32.26 -19.56 35.99
C ALA A 5 -32.77 -18.24 35.35
N LEU A 6 -32.93 -17.18 36.16
CA LEU A 6 -33.46 -15.89 35.71
C LEU A 6 -32.41 -15.02 35.00
N LEU A 7 -31.11 -15.27 35.24
CA LEU A 7 -30.01 -14.48 34.63
C LEU A 7 -29.76 -14.88 33.16
N CYS A 8 -29.94 -16.17 32.83
CA CYS A 8 -29.75 -16.66 31.46
C CYS A 8 -30.84 -16.21 30.49
N PHE A 9 -32.04 -15.89 30.99
CA PHE A 9 -33.14 -15.43 30.13
C PHE A 9 -32.98 -13.97 29.67
N TRP A 10 -32.20 -13.16 30.40
CA TRP A 10 -31.96 -11.76 30.06
C TRP A 10 -30.86 -11.56 28.99
N LEU A 11 -29.91 -12.48 28.87
CA LEU A 11 -28.83 -12.38 27.87
C LEU A 11 -29.27 -12.76 26.45
N ALA A 12 -30.41 -13.42 26.29
CA ALA A 12 -30.94 -13.80 24.97
C ALA A 12 -31.65 -12.64 24.22
N PHE A 13 -31.89 -11.50 24.89
CA PHE A 13 -32.60 -10.35 24.32
C PHE A 13 -31.68 -9.21 23.84
N LEU A 14 -30.36 -9.32 24.05
CA LEU A 14 -29.41 -8.30 23.61
C LEU A 14 -28.94 -8.57 22.18
N GLY A 15 -29.73 -8.05 21.24
CA GLY A 15 -29.17 -7.40 20.07
C GLY A 15 -28.94 -8.27 18.85
N PHE A 16 -30.02 -8.65 18.17
CA PHE A 16 -29.96 -8.74 16.71
C PHE A 16 -29.81 -7.33 16.14
N ALA A 17 -28.60 -6.78 16.18
CA ALA A 17 -28.25 -5.63 15.37
C ALA A 17 -28.31 -6.10 13.91
N SER A 18 -29.47 -5.89 13.28
CA SER A 18 -29.61 -6.06 11.84
C SER A 18 -28.63 -5.09 11.18
N ALA A 19 -27.49 -5.62 10.73
CA ALA A 19 -26.63 -4.92 9.80
C ALA A 19 -27.44 -4.76 8.51
N THR A 20 -28.15 -3.65 8.38
CA THR A 20 -28.76 -3.28 7.11
C THR A 20 -27.62 -3.23 6.09
N PRO A 21 -27.64 -4.01 5.01
CA PRO A 21 -26.59 -3.94 4.02
C PRO A 21 -26.55 -2.50 3.51
N VAL A 22 -25.41 -1.85 3.68
CA VAL A 22 -25.16 -0.56 3.04
C VAL A 22 -25.25 -0.81 1.55
N VAL A 23 -26.38 -0.47 0.95
CA VAL A 23 -26.56 -0.46 -0.50
C VAL A 23 -25.59 0.58 -1.03
N ARG A 24 -24.38 0.14 -1.40
CA ARG A 24 -23.44 1.01 -2.12
C ARG A 24 -24.18 1.46 -3.37
N LYS A 25 -24.39 2.77 -3.49
CA LYS A 25 -24.85 3.39 -4.74
C LYS A 25 -23.97 2.80 -5.84
N SER A 26 -24.59 2.05 -6.75
CA SER A 26 -23.94 1.49 -7.92
C SER A 26 -23.07 2.58 -8.55
N LEU A 27 -21.76 2.32 -8.62
CA LEU A 27 -20.81 3.20 -9.29
C LEU A 27 -21.31 3.37 -10.71
N ASN A 28 -21.71 4.59 -11.09
CA ASN A 28 -22.20 4.85 -12.43
C ASN A 28 -21.09 4.46 -13.42
N PRO A 29 -21.29 3.41 -14.26
CA PRO A 29 -20.22 2.91 -15.12
C PRO A 29 -19.79 3.95 -16.16
N ARG A 30 -20.62 4.96 -16.44
CA ARG A 30 -20.26 6.12 -17.30
C ARG A 30 -19.38 7.16 -16.60
N LYS A 31 -19.22 7.08 -15.28
CA LYS A 31 -18.33 7.94 -14.47
C LYS A 31 -17.07 7.21 -14.01
N ILE A 32 -16.96 5.90 -14.27
CA ILE A 32 -15.71 5.17 -14.12
C ILE A 32 -14.82 5.58 -15.30
N LYS A 33 -14.08 6.67 -15.14
CA LYS A 33 -12.99 6.97 -16.06
C LYS A 33 -11.87 5.98 -15.76
N VAL A 34 -11.55 5.14 -16.75
CA VAL A 34 -10.28 4.42 -16.76
C VAL A 34 -9.20 5.49 -16.65
N ARG A 35 -8.47 5.48 -15.53
CA ARG A 35 -7.39 6.44 -15.30
C ARG A 35 -6.28 6.08 -16.28
N SER A 36 -5.74 7.07 -16.97
CA SER A 36 -4.55 6.86 -17.78
C SER A 36 -3.44 6.29 -16.89
N PRO A 37 -2.59 5.39 -17.40
CA PRO A 37 -1.44 4.89 -16.65
C PRO A 37 -0.61 6.08 -16.16
N VAL A 38 -0.21 6.04 -14.89
CA VAL A 38 0.81 6.96 -14.39
C VAL A 38 2.11 6.59 -15.09
N SER A 39 2.80 7.59 -15.62
CA SER A 39 4.09 7.42 -16.28
C SER A 39 5.23 7.58 -15.28
N ASP A 40 6.34 6.87 -15.48
CA ASP A 40 7.54 7.02 -14.62
C ASP A 40 8.06 8.47 -14.58
N SER A 41 7.74 9.29 -15.59
CA SER A 41 8.05 10.72 -15.61
C SER A 41 7.29 11.56 -14.57
N ASP A 42 6.11 11.10 -14.11
CA ASP A 42 5.34 11.74 -13.04
C ASP A 42 6.07 11.65 -11.68
N PHE A 43 7.09 10.78 -11.60
CA PHE A 43 7.93 10.50 -10.44
C PHE A 43 9.37 11.03 -10.59
N SER A 44 9.68 11.74 -11.68
CA SER A 44 11.02 12.29 -11.91
C SER A 44 11.45 13.26 -10.80
N SER A 45 12.76 13.32 -10.52
CA SER A 45 13.37 14.18 -9.48
C SER A 45 13.15 15.69 -9.65
N SER A 46 12.48 16.09 -10.74
CA SER A 46 12.02 17.45 -11.05
C SER A 46 10.55 17.72 -10.72
N GLY A 47 9.80 16.72 -10.24
CA GLY A 47 8.45 16.89 -9.72
C GLY A 47 8.44 17.45 -8.30
N ASP A 48 7.27 17.88 -7.83
CA ASP A 48 7.09 18.42 -6.47
C ASP A 48 7.46 17.40 -5.36
N TRP A 49 7.64 16.12 -5.72
CA TRP A 49 8.03 15.04 -4.83
C TRP A 49 9.12 14.15 -5.46
N PRO A 50 10.34 14.06 -4.89
CA PRO A 50 11.37 13.17 -5.41
C PRO A 50 10.92 11.71 -5.25
N THR A 51 11.01 10.92 -6.32
CA THR A 51 10.62 9.50 -6.29
C THR A 51 11.65 8.65 -7.03
N ASN A 52 12.04 7.53 -6.44
CA ASN A 52 12.84 6.51 -7.11
C ASN A 52 12.26 5.10 -7.03
N VAL A 53 11.28 4.90 -6.15
CA VAL A 53 10.52 3.66 -6.01
C VAL A 53 9.05 3.96 -6.16
N VAL A 54 8.36 3.12 -6.93
CA VAL A 54 6.91 3.15 -7.09
C VAL A 54 6.33 1.84 -6.61
N MET A 55 5.33 1.91 -5.75
CA MET A 55 4.60 0.76 -5.22
C MET A 55 3.15 0.81 -5.68
N VAL A 56 2.56 -0.36 -5.92
CA VAL A 56 1.14 -0.50 -6.29
C VAL A 56 0.44 -1.26 -5.17
N GLY A 57 -0.68 -0.68 -4.70
CA GLY A 57 -1.58 -1.29 -3.74
C GLY A 57 -3.01 -1.28 -4.27
N GLY A 58 -3.48 -2.42 -4.78
CA GLY A 58 -4.78 -2.60 -5.40
C GLY A 58 -4.93 -1.81 -6.71
N SER A 59 -5.48 -0.60 -6.63
CA SER A 59 -5.68 0.29 -7.78
C SER A 59 -5.02 1.66 -7.62
N GLN A 60 -4.22 1.81 -6.56
CA GLN A 60 -3.50 3.03 -6.22
C GLN A 60 -2.01 2.82 -6.40
N THR A 61 -1.34 3.89 -6.80
CA THR A 61 0.11 3.94 -7.00
C THR A 61 0.70 4.91 -6.00
N TYR A 62 1.81 4.52 -5.37
CA TYR A 62 2.47 5.26 -4.31
C TYR A 62 3.93 5.49 -4.70
N GLY A 63 4.36 6.75 -4.68
CA GLY A 63 5.75 7.12 -4.90
C GLY A 63 6.46 7.38 -3.58
N LEU A 64 7.71 6.92 -3.46
CA LEU A 64 8.59 7.26 -2.36
C LEU A 64 10.04 7.44 -2.83
N TRP A 65 10.83 8.09 -1.98
CA TRP A 65 12.27 8.20 -2.14
C TRP A 65 13.00 7.38 -1.07
N VAL A 66 13.85 6.46 -1.51
CA VAL A 66 14.76 5.69 -0.66
C VAL A 66 16.21 6.08 -1.01
N PRO A 67 17.01 6.64 -0.09
CA PRO A 67 18.41 6.97 -0.37
C PRO A 67 19.20 5.75 -0.86
N ALA A 68 20.03 5.95 -1.89
CA ALA A 68 20.84 4.90 -2.50
C ALA A 68 22.25 4.82 -1.88
N ASP A 69 22.30 4.65 -0.56
CA ASP A 69 23.53 4.59 0.23
C ASP A 69 23.78 3.20 0.86
N GLY A 70 22.99 2.20 0.48
CA GLY A 70 23.05 0.84 1.03
C GLY A 70 22.46 0.70 2.44
N THR A 71 21.96 1.78 3.05
CA THR A 71 21.35 1.75 4.39
C THR A 71 19.92 1.23 4.31
N THR A 72 19.52 0.44 5.30
CA THR A 72 18.13 0.02 5.46
C THR A 72 17.33 1.11 6.15
N TYR A 73 16.26 1.55 5.49
CA TYR A 73 15.31 2.55 5.99
C TYR A 73 14.01 1.89 6.41
N ASP A 74 13.46 2.34 7.54
CA ASP A 74 12.13 1.96 8.02
C ASP A 74 11.06 2.80 7.31
N LEU A 75 10.14 2.12 6.63
CA LEU A 75 9.06 2.73 5.86
C LEU A 75 7.91 3.26 6.74
N GLU A 76 7.90 2.98 8.04
CA GLU A 76 7.03 3.66 9.01
C GLU A 76 7.43 5.14 9.20
N ASN A 77 8.69 5.48 8.91
CA ASN A 77 9.20 6.86 9.00
C ASN A 77 9.30 7.55 7.63
N ILE A 78 8.75 6.94 6.58
CA ILE A 78 8.74 7.49 5.21
C ILE A 78 7.31 7.67 4.75
N GLU A 79 6.99 8.90 4.37
CA GLU A 79 5.71 9.22 3.77
C GLU A 79 5.65 8.78 2.30
N CYS A 80 4.59 8.05 1.97
CA CYS A 80 4.27 7.64 0.60
C CYS A 80 3.30 8.63 -0.02
N LEU A 81 3.61 9.09 -1.24
CA LEU A 81 2.69 9.92 -2.02
C LEU A 81 1.78 9.05 -2.88
N GLY A 82 0.53 8.88 -2.45
CA GLY A 82 -0.52 8.20 -3.21
C GLY A 82 -1.13 9.10 -4.28
N ILE A 83 -0.94 8.73 -5.55
CA ILE A 83 -1.52 9.44 -6.70
C ILE A 83 -2.73 8.70 -7.28
N PRO A 84 -3.65 9.43 -7.93
CA PRO A 84 -3.73 10.88 -8.17
C PRO A 84 -4.40 11.67 -7.03
N ALA A 85 -4.70 11.03 -5.90
CA ALA A 85 -5.42 11.68 -4.79
C ALA A 85 -4.53 12.58 -3.93
N TYR A 86 -3.20 12.56 -4.13
CA TYR A 86 -2.20 13.19 -3.25
C TYR A 86 -2.45 12.83 -1.77
N ALA A 87 -2.72 11.55 -1.52
CA ALA A 87 -2.85 11.03 -0.17
C ALA A 87 -1.44 10.80 0.40
N ILE A 88 -1.15 11.37 1.56
CA ILE A 88 0.11 11.22 2.27
C ILE A 88 -0.15 10.35 3.50
N GLY A 89 0.67 9.34 3.71
CA GLY A 89 0.64 8.46 4.86
C GLY A 89 1.85 7.55 4.89
N ASP A 90 2.04 6.84 6.00
CA ASP A 90 3.19 5.98 6.22
C ASP A 90 3.21 4.85 5.16
N CYS A 91 4.36 4.67 4.51
CA CYS A 91 4.50 3.69 3.44
C CYS A 91 4.26 2.25 3.94
N SER A 92 4.54 1.98 5.22
CA SER A 92 4.39 0.65 5.83
C SER A 92 2.94 0.23 6.06
N ASP A 93 1.99 1.16 6.16
CA ASP A 93 0.58 0.85 6.42
C ASP A 93 -0.17 0.30 5.20
N ILE A 94 0.43 0.42 4.02
CA ILE A 94 -0.20 0.09 2.76
C ILE A 94 0.14 -1.35 2.38
N THR A 95 -0.89 -2.13 2.03
CA THR A 95 -0.69 -3.44 1.42
C THR A 95 -0.30 -3.28 -0.06
N ILE A 96 0.88 -3.78 -0.40
CA ILE A 96 1.51 -3.66 -1.71
C ILE A 96 1.45 -4.99 -2.45
N ASP A 97 1.04 -4.94 -3.71
CA ASP A 97 1.02 -6.07 -4.64
C ASP A 97 2.11 -5.99 -5.72
N GLN A 98 2.66 -4.81 -5.99
CA GLN A 98 3.78 -4.65 -6.93
C GLN A 98 4.73 -3.52 -6.54
N ILE A 99 6.01 -3.66 -6.90
CA ILE A 99 7.05 -2.65 -6.66
C ILE A 99 7.90 -2.49 -7.93
N GLY A 100 8.26 -1.25 -8.26
CA GLY A 100 9.17 -0.92 -9.36
C GLY A 100 10.17 0.18 -8.97
N VAL A 101 11.36 0.15 -9.56
CA VAL A 101 12.39 1.20 -9.42
C VAL A 101 12.36 2.06 -10.69
N VAL A 102 12.17 3.38 -10.55
CA VAL A 102 11.87 4.26 -11.68
C VAL A 102 12.97 5.26 -12.03
N ALA A 103 13.96 5.45 -11.16
CA ALA A 103 15.01 6.46 -11.35
C ALA A 103 16.44 5.89 -11.38
N GLY A 104 16.61 4.58 -11.59
CA GLY A 104 17.94 3.97 -11.81
C GLY A 104 18.81 3.82 -10.56
N TYR A 105 18.23 4.03 -9.37
CA TYR A 105 18.93 3.97 -8.08
C TYR A 105 18.90 2.58 -7.43
N GLY A 106 18.61 1.53 -8.19
CA GLY A 106 18.69 0.15 -7.71
C GLY A 106 20.11 -0.44 -7.79
N PRO A 107 20.29 -1.70 -7.37
CA PRO A 107 19.25 -2.61 -6.86
C PRO A 107 18.69 -2.14 -5.51
N CYS A 108 17.40 -2.42 -5.29
CA CYS A 108 16.72 -2.13 -4.03
C CYS A 108 16.22 -3.43 -3.39
N ASN A 109 16.60 -3.66 -2.14
CA ASN A 109 16.09 -4.75 -1.32
C ASN A 109 14.91 -4.26 -0.49
N PHE A 110 13.78 -4.97 -0.58
CA PHE A 110 12.58 -4.69 0.18
C PHE A 110 12.29 -5.84 1.13
N THR A 111 11.94 -5.51 2.37
CA THR A 111 11.41 -6.51 3.31
C THR A 111 10.00 -6.11 3.71
N GLY A 112 9.10 -7.09 3.75
CA GLY A 112 7.71 -6.90 4.10
C GLY A 112 7.27 -7.77 5.26
N SER A 113 5.99 -7.68 5.58
CA SER A 113 5.33 -8.57 6.52
C SER A 113 5.45 -10.03 6.07
N ALA A 114 5.25 -10.96 7.02
CA ALA A 114 5.30 -12.40 6.77
C ALA A 114 6.62 -12.90 6.13
N SER A 115 7.74 -12.28 6.47
CA SER A 115 9.08 -12.64 5.99
C SER A 115 9.29 -12.48 4.48
N TYR A 116 8.48 -11.64 3.82
CA TYR A 116 8.72 -11.26 2.44
C TYR A 116 10.07 -10.53 2.33
N THR A 117 10.90 -10.95 1.38
CA THR A 117 12.15 -10.28 1.04
C THR A 117 12.38 -10.42 -0.45
N GLN A 118 12.67 -9.31 -1.13
CA GLN A 118 12.93 -9.31 -2.56
C GLN A 118 13.90 -8.20 -2.93
N VAL A 119 14.89 -8.57 -3.75
CA VAL A 119 15.75 -7.63 -4.45
C VAL A 119 15.14 -7.32 -5.81
N ILE A 120 15.00 -6.04 -6.11
CA ILE A 120 14.53 -5.52 -7.39
C ILE A 120 15.72 -4.82 -8.04
N GLU A 121 16.22 -5.46 -9.09
CA GLU A 121 17.25 -4.88 -9.97
C GLU A 121 16.65 -3.64 -10.64
N GLY A 122 17.34 -2.49 -10.52
CA GLY A 122 16.70 -1.20 -10.74
C GLY A 122 17.31 -0.39 -11.88
N ALA A 123 17.17 -0.83 -13.12
CA ALA A 123 17.20 0.12 -14.22
C ALA A 123 15.83 0.81 -14.33
N ALA A 124 15.85 2.12 -14.59
CA ALA A 124 14.63 2.88 -14.84
C ALA A 124 13.89 2.28 -16.03
N GLY A 125 12.61 1.92 -15.85
CA GLY A 125 11.77 1.35 -16.90
C GLY A 125 11.77 -0.18 -16.99
N ASP A 126 12.42 -0.90 -16.06
CA ASP A 126 12.37 -2.37 -15.98
C ASP A 126 10.98 -2.92 -15.59
N GLY A 127 10.05 -2.03 -15.23
CA GLY A 127 8.67 -2.36 -14.90
C GLY A 127 8.48 -2.76 -13.44
N TYR A 128 7.37 -3.44 -13.18
CA TYR A 128 6.91 -3.78 -11.83
C TYR A 128 7.12 -5.26 -11.52
N GLN A 129 7.68 -5.55 -10.35
CA GLN A 129 7.80 -6.89 -9.79
C GLN A 129 6.64 -7.17 -8.84
N THR A 130 6.09 -8.39 -8.89
CA THR A 130 4.93 -8.76 -8.06
C THR A 130 5.36 -9.16 -6.65
N VAL A 131 4.65 -8.63 -5.65
CA VAL A 131 4.74 -8.99 -4.23
C VAL A 131 3.69 -10.08 -3.95
N GLY A 132 4.14 -11.32 -3.78
CA GLY A 132 3.26 -12.47 -3.62
C GLY A 132 3.42 -13.17 -2.26
N PRO A 133 2.35 -13.32 -1.44
CA PRO A 133 1.07 -12.60 -1.51
C PRO A 133 1.23 -11.11 -1.15
N PRO A 134 0.26 -10.22 -1.44
CA PRO A 134 0.37 -8.80 -1.08
C PRO A 134 0.71 -8.59 0.40
N GLN A 135 1.68 -7.73 0.68
CA GLN A 135 2.22 -7.50 2.03
C GLN A 135 2.36 -6.00 2.32
N ASN A 136 2.42 -5.67 3.60
CA ASN A 136 2.95 -4.40 4.05
C ASN A 136 4.47 -4.40 3.88
N ILE A 137 5.04 -3.39 3.23
CA ILE A 137 6.50 -3.28 3.08
C ILE A 137 7.05 -2.48 4.26
N LEU A 138 7.95 -3.07 5.02
CA LEU A 138 8.41 -2.53 6.29
C LEU A 138 9.72 -1.77 6.14
N THR A 139 10.65 -2.30 5.33
CA THR A 139 11.94 -1.63 5.09
C THR A 139 12.37 -1.70 3.64
N ALA A 140 13.20 -0.74 3.26
CA ALA A 140 13.85 -0.69 1.95
C ALA A 140 15.32 -0.28 2.09
N ALA A 141 16.19 -0.85 1.26
CA ALA A 141 17.58 -0.44 1.11
C ALA A 141 17.94 -0.40 -0.37
N CYS A 142 18.48 0.71 -0.87
CA CYS A 142 18.86 0.88 -2.28
C CYS A 142 20.36 1.18 -2.42
N GLY A 143 20.95 0.84 -3.57
CA GLY A 143 22.38 1.07 -3.83
C GLY A 143 23.31 0.04 -3.19
N LEU A 144 22.86 -1.22 -3.12
CA LEU A 144 23.61 -2.38 -2.61
C LEU A 144 24.63 -2.93 -3.62
#